data_AF-G4TE68-F1
#
_entry.id   AF-G4TE68-F1
#
_cell.length_a   1.000
_cell.length_b   1.000
_cell.length_c   1.000
_cell.angle_alpha   90.00
_cell.angle_beta   90.00
_cell.angle_gamma   90.00
#
_symmetry.space_group_name_H-M   'P 1'
#
loop_
_entity.id
_entity.type
_entity.pdbx_description
1 polymer ?
#
loop_
_entity_poly.entity_id
_entity_poly.type
_entity_poly.pdbx_seq_one_letter_code
_entity_poly.pdbx_strand_id
1 'polypeptide(L)'
;MDSAEYGEDKDPIRPGGQLVVQSVRGTKERWGQDETETYYMLTDRETSFAMMTSFVTWCGAVPESWPVLFNATGAPLGEGRAGEMTFAVENVLRYYRASSFAMLHRGYNNSRARTADSSIPLEQSDPLPEAVTRSRLYSCIEGVIENALPILHGPAKGKSLGVFLGIMFGIFSFPIIAFLWWFIACVYSCIAGCLP
;
A
#
# COMPACT_ATOMS: atom_id res chain seq x y z
N MET A 1 -6.57 15.79 14.00
CA MET A 1 -7.48 14.82 13.33
C MET A 1 -8.62 14.56 14.31
N ASP A 2 -9.86 14.72 13.86
CA ASP A 2 -11.06 14.76 14.72
C ASP A 2 -11.48 13.35 15.14
N SER A 3 -11.64 13.12 16.44
CA SER A 3 -11.95 11.82 17.07
C SER A 3 -13.37 11.30 16.77
N ALA A 4 -14.17 12.08 16.06
CA ALA A 4 -15.53 11.72 15.66
C ALA A 4 -15.59 10.67 14.53
N GLU A 5 -14.53 10.47 13.74
CA GLU A 5 -14.53 9.51 12.62
C GLU A 5 -14.31 8.04 13.08
N TYR A 6 -13.71 7.82 14.25
CA TYR A 6 -13.27 6.49 14.70
C TYR A 6 -13.86 6.01 16.04
N GLY A 7 -14.71 6.82 16.68
CA GLY A 7 -15.24 6.51 18.01
C GLY A 7 -14.19 6.69 19.11
N GLU A 8 -14.60 6.43 20.35
CA GLU A 8 -13.71 6.51 21.52
C GLU A 8 -12.55 5.51 21.36
N ASP A 9 -11.31 5.94 21.58
CA ASP A 9 -10.07 5.14 21.44
C ASP A 9 -10.05 3.86 22.32
N LYS A 10 -11.05 3.71 23.21
CA LYS A 10 -11.20 2.62 24.17
C LYS A 10 -12.48 1.82 23.97
N ASP A 11 -13.20 1.99 22.86
CA ASP A 11 -14.44 1.26 22.63
C ASP A 11 -14.12 -0.22 22.28
N PRO A 12 -14.47 -1.20 23.14
CA PRO A 12 -14.23 -2.61 22.85
C PRO A 12 -15.11 -3.16 21.71
N ILE A 13 -16.08 -2.37 21.24
CA ILE A 13 -17.02 -2.71 20.17
C ILE A 13 -16.50 -2.16 18.83
N ARG A 14 -15.23 -2.40 18.51
CA ARG A 14 -14.69 -2.18 17.17
C ARG A 14 -14.88 -3.47 16.35
N PRO A 15 -15.44 -3.42 15.13
CA PRO A 15 -15.46 -4.59 14.25
C PRO A 15 -14.02 -5.10 14.07
N GLY A 16 -13.73 -6.32 14.53
CA GLY A 16 -12.38 -6.92 14.56
C GLY A 16 -11.89 -7.33 15.95
N GLY A 17 -12.36 -6.66 17.01
CA GLY A 17 -11.99 -7.01 18.39
C GLY A 17 -10.60 -6.50 18.79
N GLN A 18 -9.90 -7.27 19.65
CA GLN A 18 -8.68 -6.82 20.32
C GLN A 18 -7.48 -6.75 19.38
N LEU A 19 -6.71 -5.66 19.45
CA LEU A 19 -5.47 -5.48 18.68
C LEU A 19 -4.38 -6.41 19.19
N VAL A 20 -3.75 -7.11 18.27
CA VAL A 20 -2.66 -8.05 18.51
C VAL A 20 -1.47 -7.76 17.62
N VAL A 21 -0.29 -8.12 18.11
CA VAL A 21 0.95 -8.14 17.34
C VAL A 21 1.36 -9.58 17.11
N GLN A 22 1.79 -9.87 15.88
CA GLN A 22 2.35 -11.16 15.53
C GLN A 22 3.59 -10.98 14.64
N SER A 23 4.63 -11.78 14.89
CA SER A 23 5.83 -11.79 14.07
C SER A 23 5.65 -12.64 12.81
N VAL A 24 6.19 -12.14 11.71
CA VAL A 24 6.21 -12.74 10.37
C VAL A 24 7.67 -12.87 9.94
N ARG A 25 8.13 -14.10 9.74
CA ARG A 25 9.51 -14.40 9.31
C ARG A 25 9.51 -15.29 8.07
N GLY A 26 10.50 -15.13 7.20
CA GLY A 26 10.70 -16.05 6.07
C GLY A 26 11.59 -17.24 6.45
N THR A 27 11.44 -18.36 5.75
CA THR A 27 12.38 -19.48 5.83
C THR A 27 13.62 -19.23 4.96
N LYS A 28 14.80 -19.62 5.46
CA LYS A 28 16.07 -19.56 4.71
C LYS A 28 16.01 -20.33 3.38
N GLU A 29 15.33 -21.47 3.35
CA GLU A 29 15.20 -22.32 2.16
C GLU A 29 14.48 -21.63 1.00
N ARG A 30 13.45 -20.83 1.30
CA ARG A 30 12.61 -20.17 0.29
C ARG A 30 13.13 -18.80 -0.12
N TRP A 31 13.73 -18.05 0.81
CA TRP A 31 14.07 -16.64 0.59
C TRP A 31 15.57 -16.36 0.59
N GLY A 32 16.42 -17.33 0.96
CA GLY A 32 17.87 -17.15 1.00
C GLY A 32 18.35 -16.04 1.93
N GLN A 33 17.49 -15.59 2.84
CA GLN A 33 17.75 -14.52 3.81
C GLN A 33 18.23 -15.09 5.14
N ASP A 34 19.07 -14.31 5.84
CA ASP A 34 19.47 -14.61 7.22
C ASP A 34 18.27 -14.45 8.16
N GLU A 35 18.33 -15.17 9.29
CA GLU A 35 17.28 -15.25 10.30
C GLU A 35 16.92 -13.90 10.98
N THR A 36 17.56 -12.82 10.57
CA THR A 36 17.48 -11.46 11.13
C THR A 36 16.35 -10.63 10.56
N GLU A 37 15.80 -10.99 9.40
CA GLU A 37 14.69 -10.25 8.79
C GLU A 37 13.34 -10.70 9.37
N THR A 38 12.95 -10.04 10.45
CA THR A 38 11.65 -10.25 11.11
C THR A 38 10.78 -9.01 10.92
N TYR A 39 9.56 -9.24 10.47
CA TYR A 39 8.51 -8.24 10.42
C TYR A 39 7.47 -8.52 11.48
N TYR A 40 6.71 -7.49 11.83
CA TYR A 40 5.61 -7.62 12.77
C TYR A 40 4.38 -7.01 12.14
N MET A 41 3.25 -7.69 12.26
CA MET A 41 1.96 -7.11 11.90
C MET A 41 1.21 -6.76 13.17
N LEU A 42 0.61 -5.59 13.17
CA LEU A 42 -0.30 -5.09 14.20
C LEU A 42 -1.68 -4.97 13.56
N THR A 43 -2.62 -5.77 14.02
CA THR A 43 -3.98 -5.80 13.48
C THR A 43 -4.91 -6.45 14.50
N ASP A 44 -6.20 -6.56 14.20
CA ASP A 44 -7.14 -7.27 15.04
C ASP A 44 -6.90 -8.79 15.01
N ARG A 45 -7.37 -9.51 16.04
CA ARG A 45 -7.06 -10.94 16.21
C ARG A 45 -7.48 -11.79 15.01
N GLU A 46 -8.66 -11.56 14.45
CA GLU A 46 -9.19 -12.36 13.35
C GLU A 46 -8.44 -12.06 12.04
N THR A 47 -8.19 -10.78 11.75
CA THR A 47 -7.39 -10.36 10.60
C THR A 47 -5.94 -10.87 10.71
N SER A 48 -5.36 -10.92 11.91
CA SER A 48 -4.04 -11.51 12.15
C SER A 48 -4.00 -12.97 11.73
N PHE A 49 -5.00 -13.78 12.10
CA PHE A 49 -5.05 -15.17 11.65
C PHE A 49 -5.24 -15.28 10.14
N ALA A 50 -6.19 -14.53 9.57
CA ALA A 50 -6.46 -14.56 8.13
C ALA A 50 -5.22 -14.15 7.30
N MET A 51 -4.54 -13.07 7.68
CA MET A 51 -3.33 -12.62 6.98
C MET A 51 -2.17 -13.58 7.17
N MET A 52 -1.96 -14.12 8.38
CA MET A 52 -0.90 -15.11 8.61
C MET A 52 -1.10 -16.35 7.73
N THR A 53 -2.33 -16.86 7.59
CA THR A 53 -2.59 -17.99 6.68
C THR A 53 -2.24 -17.67 5.23
N SER A 54 -2.51 -16.44 4.80
CA SER A 54 -2.13 -15.96 3.46
C SER A 54 -0.61 -15.87 3.30
N PHE A 55 0.11 -15.35 4.31
CA PHE A 55 1.58 -15.27 4.28
C PHE A 55 2.25 -16.65 4.30
N VAL A 56 1.72 -17.59 5.09
CA VAL A 56 2.20 -18.98 5.10
C VAL A 56 1.99 -19.61 3.72
N THR A 57 0.81 -19.45 3.12
CA THR A 57 0.45 -20.08 1.85
C THR A 57 1.25 -19.52 0.67
N TRP A 58 1.26 -18.20 0.53
CA TRP A 58 1.81 -17.53 -0.66
C TRP A 58 3.28 -17.17 -0.50
N CYS A 59 3.70 -16.79 0.70
CA CYS A 59 5.07 -16.37 0.98
C CYS A 59 5.89 -17.41 1.75
N GLY A 60 5.32 -18.55 2.18
CA GLY A 60 6.06 -19.50 3.02
C GLY A 60 6.59 -18.84 4.30
N ALA A 61 5.85 -17.86 4.82
CA ALA A 61 6.19 -17.24 6.09
C ALA A 61 5.96 -18.23 7.24
N VAL A 62 6.73 -18.09 8.31
CA VAL A 62 6.61 -18.87 9.53
C VAL A 62 6.24 -17.93 10.67
N PRO A 63 5.13 -18.18 11.39
CA PRO A 63 4.84 -17.48 12.62
C PRO A 63 5.82 -17.96 13.70
N GLU A 64 6.64 -17.06 14.22
CA GLU A 64 7.55 -17.38 15.33
C GLU A 64 6.81 -17.39 16.67
N SER A 65 5.72 -16.61 16.77
CA SER A 65 4.91 -16.48 17.98
C SER A 65 3.41 -16.47 17.68
N TRP A 66 2.63 -16.85 18.69
CA TRP A 66 1.19 -16.62 18.70
C TRP A 66 0.89 -15.12 18.82
N PRO A 67 -0.23 -14.63 18.27
CA PRO A 67 -0.60 -13.23 18.40
C PRO A 67 -0.67 -12.83 19.87
N VAL A 68 0.04 -11.76 20.22
CA VAL A 68 0.06 -11.20 21.57
C VAL A 68 -0.69 -9.89 21.61
N LEU A 69 -1.24 -9.56 22.77
CA LEU A 69 -2.00 -8.33 22.97
C LEU A 69 -1.12 -7.11 22.77
N PHE A 70 -1.58 -6.16 21.96
CA PHE A 70 -0.89 -4.89 21.81
C PHE A 70 -1.19 -3.99 23.01
N ASN A 71 -0.14 -3.46 23.64
CA ASN A 71 -0.27 -2.46 24.69
C ASN A 71 0.34 -1.14 24.24
N ALA A 72 -0.50 -0.12 24.05
CA ALA A 72 -0.10 1.21 23.60
C ALA A 72 0.68 2.01 24.65
N THR A 73 0.74 1.58 25.91
CA THR A 73 1.41 2.35 26.98
C THR A 73 2.93 2.23 26.99
N GLY A 74 3.54 1.53 26.02
CA GLY A 74 4.98 1.31 25.95
C GLY A 74 5.55 0.48 27.11
N ALA A 75 4.69 -0.07 27.96
CA ALA A 75 5.09 -0.98 29.03
C ALA A 75 5.47 -2.32 28.38
N PRO A 76 6.59 -2.94 28.80
CA PRO A 76 6.97 -4.26 28.32
C PRO A 76 5.79 -5.22 28.57
N LEU A 77 5.36 -5.92 27.51
CA LEU A 77 4.31 -6.92 27.62
C LEU A 77 4.79 -7.99 28.60
N GLY A 78 4.00 -8.20 29.66
CA GLY A 78 4.31 -9.11 30.75
C GLY A 78 4.61 -10.54 30.27
N GLU A 79 5.36 -11.23 31.11
CA GLU A 79 5.97 -12.54 30.95
C GLU A 79 5.00 -13.59 30.39
N GLY A 80 5.07 -13.80 29.06
CA GLY A 80 4.15 -14.65 28.34
C GLY A 80 4.24 -14.51 26.82
N ARG A 81 5.43 -14.83 26.26
CA ARG A 81 5.66 -15.12 24.82
C ARG A 81 5.67 -13.95 23.81
N ALA A 82 5.75 -12.71 24.27
CA ALA A 82 6.31 -11.60 23.48
C ALA A 82 7.29 -10.84 24.35
N GLY A 83 8.47 -11.43 24.56
CA GLY A 83 9.53 -10.81 25.35
C GLY A 83 9.80 -9.39 24.87
N GLU A 84 9.75 -8.43 25.78
CA GLU A 84 10.31 -7.09 25.61
C GLU A 84 9.96 -6.41 24.26
N MET A 85 8.75 -6.65 23.76
CA MET A 85 8.32 -6.12 22.47
C MET A 85 7.72 -4.73 22.66
N THR A 86 8.58 -3.73 22.91
CA THR A 86 8.18 -2.32 22.85
C THR A 86 8.23 -1.86 21.39
N PHE A 87 7.08 -1.65 20.78
CA PHE A 87 7.01 -1.06 19.44
C PHE A 87 6.74 0.44 19.55
N ALA A 88 7.63 1.24 18.96
CA ALA A 88 7.40 2.66 18.76
C ALA A 88 6.73 2.89 17.39
N VAL A 89 5.94 3.96 17.30
CA VAL A 89 5.23 4.38 16.08
C VAL A 89 6.20 4.61 14.91
N GLU A 90 7.46 4.94 15.22
CA GLU A 90 8.56 5.11 14.26
C GLU A 90 8.96 3.84 13.53
N ASN A 91 8.64 2.67 14.08
CA ASN A 91 8.99 1.37 13.50
C ASN A 91 7.97 0.91 12.46
N VAL A 92 6.88 1.66 12.26
CA VAL A 92 5.83 1.30 11.31
C VAL A 92 6.27 1.63 9.90
N LEU A 93 6.38 0.61 9.05
CA LEU A 93 6.70 0.74 7.64
C LEU A 93 5.51 1.32 6.86
N ARG A 94 4.31 0.78 7.10
CA ARG A 94 3.11 1.16 6.35
C ARG A 94 1.84 0.91 7.17
N TYR A 95 0.91 1.85 7.09
CA TYR A 95 -0.44 1.74 7.64
C TYR A 95 -1.43 1.47 6.50
N TYR A 96 -2.29 0.48 6.69
CA TYR A 96 -3.33 0.09 5.74
C TYR A 96 -4.69 0.41 6.36
N ARG A 97 -5.26 1.53 5.91
CA ARG A 97 -6.46 2.15 6.52
C ARG A 97 -7.72 1.29 6.41
N ALA A 98 -7.86 0.51 5.34
CA ALA A 98 -9.08 -0.26 5.09
C ALA A 98 -9.27 -1.46 6.05
N SER A 99 -8.23 -1.87 6.75
CA SER A 99 -8.19 -3.11 7.53
C SER A 99 -7.59 -2.96 8.92
N SER A 100 -7.37 -1.71 9.38
CA SER A 100 -6.70 -1.45 10.67
C SER A 100 -5.45 -2.30 10.85
N PHE A 101 -4.68 -2.40 9.78
CA PHE A 101 -3.50 -3.25 9.69
C PHE A 101 -2.28 -2.35 9.55
N ALA A 102 -1.25 -2.61 10.34
CA ALA A 102 0.02 -1.92 10.27
C ALA A 102 1.16 -2.94 10.24
N MET A 103 2.15 -2.67 9.40
CA MET A 103 3.34 -3.50 9.27
C MET A 103 4.53 -2.78 9.90
N LEU A 104 5.31 -3.47 10.73
CA LEU A 104 6.40 -2.91 11.50
C LEU A 104 7.70 -3.68 11.26
N HIS A 105 8.81 -2.96 11.39
CA HIS A 105 10.16 -3.52 11.37
C HIS A 105 11.05 -2.79 12.36
N ARG A 106 11.73 -3.52 13.25
CA ARG A 106 12.54 -2.93 14.33
C ARG A 106 13.76 -2.14 13.83
N GLY A 107 14.26 -2.45 12.62
CA GLY A 107 15.36 -1.74 12.00
C GLY A 107 14.96 -0.43 11.31
N TYR A 108 13.68 -0.10 11.27
CA TYR A 108 13.20 1.15 10.69
C TYR A 108 12.90 2.15 11.79
N ASN A 109 13.39 3.38 11.63
CA ASN A 109 13.11 4.47 12.55
C ASN A 109 12.73 5.70 11.73
N ASN A 110 11.42 5.96 11.66
CA ASN A 110 10.88 7.15 11.03
C ASN A 110 10.73 8.27 12.05
N SER A 111 11.68 9.21 12.00
CA SER A 111 11.70 10.42 12.84
C SER A 111 10.45 11.28 12.68
N ARG A 112 9.79 11.25 11.51
CA ARG A 112 8.54 11.98 11.25
C ARG A 112 7.34 11.40 11.97
N ALA A 113 7.32 10.09 12.23
CA ALA A 113 6.20 9.46 12.91
C ALA A 113 6.03 9.97 14.36
N ARG A 114 7.06 10.63 14.93
CA ARG A 114 6.99 11.29 16.24
C ARG A 114 6.39 12.70 16.20
N THR A 115 6.35 13.35 15.04
CA THR A 115 5.88 14.74 14.92
C THR A 115 4.43 14.75 14.46
N ALA A 116 3.52 15.22 15.31
CA ALA A 116 2.08 15.32 15.00
C ALA A 116 1.72 16.42 13.98
N ASP A 117 2.72 17.00 13.31
CA ASP A 117 2.55 18.14 12.42
C ASP A 117 2.16 17.67 11.01
N SER A 118 0.86 17.70 10.73
CA SER A 118 0.28 17.32 9.43
C SER A 118 0.58 18.29 8.29
N SER A 119 1.28 19.41 8.56
CA SER A 119 1.62 20.42 7.55
C SER A 119 2.87 20.07 6.73
N ILE A 120 3.60 19.03 7.13
CA ILE A 120 4.87 18.65 6.52
C ILE A 120 4.62 17.67 5.34
N PRO A 121 5.17 17.93 4.14
CA PRO A 121 4.99 17.04 2.99
C PRO A 121 5.46 15.60 3.26
N LEU A 122 4.73 14.60 2.77
CA LEU A 122 5.08 13.16 2.86
C LEU A 122 6.48 12.84 2.33
N GLU A 123 6.98 13.64 1.39
CA GLU A 123 8.30 13.57 0.76
C GLU A 123 9.46 13.75 1.76
N GLN A 124 9.16 14.24 2.97
CA GLN A 124 10.11 14.42 4.06
C GLN A 124 10.12 13.27 5.08
N SER A 125 9.41 12.17 4.82
CA SER A 125 9.46 10.93 5.62
C SER A 125 10.75 10.17 5.36
N ASP A 126 11.30 9.53 6.39
CA ASP A 126 12.53 8.75 6.25
C ASP A 126 12.31 7.60 5.25
N PRO A 127 13.17 7.45 4.21
CA PRO A 127 12.99 6.41 3.22
C PRO A 127 13.11 5.03 3.88
N LEU A 128 12.37 4.05 3.36
CA LEU A 128 12.48 2.68 3.86
C LEU A 128 13.93 2.19 3.69
N PRO A 129 14.47 1.41 4.66
CA PRO A 129 15.83 0.92 4.58
C PRO A 129 16.04 0.09 3.32
N GLU A 130 17.18 0.23 2.66
CA GLU A 130 17.46 -0.52 1.42
C GLU A 130 17.40 -2.04 1.61
N ALA A 131 17.68 -2.53 2.82
CA ALA A 131 17.55 -3.94 3.18
C ALA A 131 16.10 -4.43 3.04
N VAL A 132 15.13 -3.60 3.46
CA VAL A 132 13.69 -3.92 3.38
C VAL A 132 13.19 -3.80 1.94
N THR A 133 13.57 -2.74 1.22
CA THR A 133 13.09 -2.51 -0.15
C THR A 133 13.63 -3.53 -1.16
N ARG A 134 14.82 -4.08 -0.94
CA ARG A 134 15.39 -5.17 -1.76
C ARG A 134 14.96 -6.55 -1.30
N SER A 135 14.25 -6.66 -0.17
CA SER A 135 13.82 -7.96 0.33
C SER A 135 12.71 -8.56 -0.52
N ARG A 136 12.95 -9.77 -1.00
CA ARG A 136 11.96 -10.57 -1.72
C ARG A 136 10.82 -11.02 -0.81
N LEU A 137 11.11 -11.24 0.48
CA LEU A 137 10.10 -11.59 1.48
C LEU A 137 9.16 -10.41 1.69
N TYR A 138 9.70 -9.21 1.90
CA TYR A 138 8.90 -7.99 2.05
C TYR A 138 8.03 -7.73 0.82
N SER A 139 8.60 -7.86 -0.38
CA SER A 139 7.84 -7.70 -1.62
C SER A 139 6.70 -8.71 -1.77
N CYS A 140 6.89 -9.96 -1.34
CA CYS A 140 5.83 -10.96 -1.32
C CYS A 140 4.73 -10.58 -0.31
N ILE A 141 5.11 -10.17 0.91
CA ILE A 141 4.17 -9.80 1.96
C ILE A 141 3.33 -8.59 1.53
N GLU A 142 3.97 -7.52 1.03
CA GLU A 142 3.26 -6.36 0.46
C GLU A 142 2.30 -6.84 -0.63
N GLY A 143 2.74 -7.63 -1.60
CA GLY A 143 1.87 -8.14 -2.66
C GLY A 143 0.67 -8.95 -2.15
N VAL A 144 0.82 -9.74 -1.09
CA VAL A 144 -0.31 -10.43 -0.45
C VAL A 144 -1.23 -9.42 0.23
N ILE A 145 -0.69 -8.42 0.93
CA ILE A 145 -1.49 -7.37 1.57
C ILE A 145 -2.25 -6.56 0.53
N GLU A 146 -1.65 -6.18 -0.59
CA GLU A 146 -2.31 -5.39 -1.64
C GLU A 146 -3.47 -6.16 -2.30
N ASN A 147 -3.37 -7.49 -2.35
CA ASN A 147 -4.42 -8.36 -2.89
C ASN A 147 -5.49 -8.70 -1.85
N ALA A 148 -5.11 -8.90 -0.59
CA ALA A 148 -6.02 -9.34 0.48
C ALA A 148 -6.76 -8.18 1.13
N LEU A 149 -6.10 -7.03 1.27
CA LEU A 149 -6.65 -5.84 1.88
C LEU A 149 -6.87 -4.81 0.76
N PRO A 150 -8.10 -4.33 0.52
CA PRO A 150 -8.32 -3.29 -0.48
C PRO A 150 -7.56 -2.05 -0.05
N ILE A 151 -6.42 -1.80 -0.69
CA ILE A 151 -5.72 -0.54 -0.56
C ILE A 151 -6.64 0.50 -1.19
N LEU A 152 -7.30 1.29 -0.34
CA LEU A 152 -7.83 2.58 -0.74
C LEU A 152 -6.60 3.41 -1.14
N HIS A 153 -6.19 3.25 -2.39
CA HIS A 153 -5.29 4.17 -3.04
C HIS A 153 -5.89 5.56 -2.83
N GLY A 154 -5.09 6.50 -2.30
CA GLY A 154 -5.45 7.91 -2.35
C GLY A 154 -5.93 8.25 -3.77
N PRO A 155 -6.89 9.18 -3.91
CA PRO A 155 -7.66 9.37 -5.13
C PRO A 155 -6.73 9.28 -6.32
N ALA A 156 -6.96 8.28 -7.18
CA ALA A 156 -6.16 8.07 -8.39
C ALA A 156 -5.98 9.46 -9.02
N LYS A 157 -4.74 9.86 -9.32
CA LYS A 157 -4.50 11.08 -10.08
C LYS A 157 -5.29 10.91 -11.37
N GLY A 158 -6.51 11.45 -11.39
CA GLY A 158 -7.43 11.29 -12.51
C GLY A 158 -6.65 11.75 -13.72
N LYS A 159 -6.52 10.89 -14.72
CA LYS A 159 -5.98 11.34 -16.00
C LYS A 159 -6.81 12.57 -16.37
N SER A 160 -6.15 13.73 -16.42
CA SER A 160 -6.82 15.01 -16.64
C SER A 160 -7.79 14.84 -17.79
N LEU A 161 -9.04 15.30 -17.62
CA LEU A 161 -10.07 15.27 -18.65
C LEU A 161 -9.52 15.77 -20.00
N GLY A 162 -8.57 16.71 -19.96
CA GLY A 162 -7.85 17.22 -21.13
C GLY A 162 -7.04 16.19 -21.92
N VAL A 163 -6.45 15.17 -21.28
CA VAL A 163 -5.73 14.09 -21.99
C VAL A 163 -6.72 13.18 -22.73
N PHE A 164 -7.86 12.89 -22.11
CA PHE A 164 -8.91 12.08 -22.74
C PHE A 164 -9.56 12.82 -23.93
N LEU A 165 -9.88 14.10 -23.77
CA LEU A 165 -10.37 14.95 -24.86
C LEU A 165 -9.33 15.10 -25.98
N GLY A 166 -8.05 15.28 -25.65
CA GLY A 166 -6.98 15.39 -26.64
C GLY A 166 -6.84 14.16 -27.53
N ILE A 167 -6.94 12.95 -26.94
CA ILE A 167 -6.87 11.70 -27.70
C ILE A 167 -8.09 11.54 -28.61
N MET A 168 -9.30 11.86 -28.12
CA MET A 168 -10.52 11.79 -28.93
C MET A 168 -10.47 12.76 -30.11
N PHE A 169 -10.08 14.02 -29.88
CA PHE A 169 -9.93 14.98 -30.96
C PHE A 169 -8.87 14.55 -31.97
N GLY A 170 -7.75 13.96 -31.53
CA GLY A 170 -6.70 13.46 -32.44
C GLY A 170 -7.20 12.34 -33.37
N ILE A 171 -7.96 11.38 -32.85
CA ILE A 171 -8.44 10.23 -33.63
C ILE A 171 -9.52 10.64 -34.63
N PHE A 172 -10.42 11.55 -34.28
CA PHE A 172 -11.51 11.94 -35.16
C PHE A 172 -11.16 13.08 -36.13
N SER A 173 -10.27 14.01 -35.76
CA SER A 173 -9.93 15.15 -36.62
C SER A 173 -9.09 14.76 -37.84
N PHE A 174 -8.11 13.88 -37.66
CA PHE A 174 -7.20 13.46 -38.73
C PHE A 174 -7.91 12.79 -39.93
N PRO A 175 -8.80 11.78 -39.76
CA PRO A 175 -9.49 11.17 -40.89
C PRO A 175 -10.48 12.12 -41.58
N ILE A 176 -11.11 13.04 -40.84
CA ILE A 176 -12.03 14.03 -41.42
C ILE A 176 -11.26 15.01 -42.32
N ILE A 177 -10.11 15.50 -41.86
CA ILE A 177 -9.27 16.41 -42.66
C ILE A 177 -8.73 15.70 -43.90
N ALA A 178 -8.26 14.45 -43.75
CA ALA A 178 -7.79 13.65 -44.88
C ALA A 178 -8.89 13.40 -45.91
N PHE A 179 -10.12 13.10 -45.46
CA PHE A 179 -11.28 12.90 -46.33
C PHE A 179 -11.68 14.19 -47.05
N LEU A 180 -11.73 15.33 -46.35
CA LEU A 180 -12.04 16.63 -46.95
C LEU A 180 -10.98 17.03 -47.99
N TRP A 181 -9.70 16.81 -47.69
CA TRP A 181 -8.62 17.11 -48.63
C TRP A 181 -8.70 16.23 -49.88
N TRP A 182 -8.94 14.92 -49.73
CA TRP A 182 -9.15 14.01 -50.84
C TRP A 182 -10.37 14.39 -51.69
N PHE A 183 -11.50 14.70 -51.05
CA PHE A 183 -12.72 15.12 -51.73
C PHE A 183 -12.52 16.41 -52.54
N ILE A 184 -11.87 17.41 -51.95
CA ILE A 184 -11.55 18.67 -52.64
C ILE A 184 -10.61 18.42 -53.82
N ALA A 185 -9.57 17.60 -53.65
CA ALA A 185 -8.65 17.25 -54.73
C ALA A 185 -9.38 16.55 -55.90
N CYS A 186 -10.27 15.61 -55.61
CA CYS A 186 -11.10 14.95 -56.64
C CYS A 186 -11.99 15.96 -57.39
N VAL A 187 -12.67 16.85 -56.66
CA VAL A 187 -13.53 17.89 -57.28
C VAL A 187 -12.72 18.83 -58.16
N TYR A 188 -11.53 19.28 -57.70
CA TYR A 188 -10.65 20.12 -58.51
C TYR A 188 -10.16 19.41 -59.78
N SER A 189 -9.78 18.13 -59.70
CA SER A 189 -9.38 17.35 -60.88
C SER A 189 -10.52 17.15 -61.87
N CYS A 190 -11.75 16.95 -61.39
CA CYS A 190 -12.94 16.88 -62.26
C CYS A 190 -13.23 18.23 -62.95
N ILE A 191 -13.14 19.34 -62.22
CA ILE A 191 -13.37 20.68 -62.79
C ILE A 191 -12.28 21.04 -63.81
N ALA A 192 -11.01 20.76 -63.49
CA ALA A 192 -9.87 21.03 -64.38
C ALA A 192 -9.88 20.15 -65.65
N GLY A 193 -10.41 18.93 -65.58
CA GLY A 193 -10.60 18.06 -66.75
C GLY A 193 -11.84 18.39 -67.60
N CYS A 194 -12.74 19.24 -67.10
CA CYS A 194 -13.96 19.67 -67.80
C CYS A 194 -13.88 21.06 -68.43
N LEU A 195 -12.77 21.81 -68.25
CA LEU A 195 -12.50 23.02 -69.04
C LEU A 195 -11.64 22.63 -70.27
N PRO A 196 -12.18 22.67 -71.50
CA PRO A 196 -11.40 22.52 -72.72
C PRO A 196 -10.48 23.73 -72.99
#